data_AF-E7BB48-F1
#
_entry.id   AF-E7BB48-F1
#
_cell.length_a   1.000
_cell.length_b   1.000
_cell.length_c   1.000
_cell.angle_alpha   90.00
_cell.angle_beta   90.00
_cell.angle_gamma   90.00
#
_symmetry.space_group_name_H-M   'P 1'
#
loop_
_entity.id
_entity.type
_entity.pdbx_description
1 polymer ?
#
loop_
_entity_poly.entity_id
_entity_poly.type
_entity_poly.pdbx_seq_one_letter_code
_entity_poly.pdbx_strand_id
1 'polypeptide(L)'
;YEGGTAPADNAFGVDLAEQQGADTPAWYAPSMYNIVRQDGRDVHIVIKPDQECSVNSGLGSVRGARIAEMSYSRQRNTQLQRLTDPLVWRYGQLQPTSWDDALDLVARVTSAVIAEQGEDGLFVSAFDHGGAGGGYENTWGTGKLYFGAMKVKNIRIHNRPAYNSEVHGSRDMGVGELNNCYEDAQLADTIVAVGTNALETQTNYFLNHWVPNLRGTSLDKKKAEFGNEPVAQGRVVIVDPRRTVTINACEIEAGKDNVLHLALNSGTDLALFNAWFTYAAEKGWIDKTFIGASTKDFDKAVAANKVSIAEAAKITGLSEADIVKAVTWIAEPK
;
A
#
# COMPACT_ATOMS: atom_id res chain seq x y z
N TYR A 1 31.25 0.44 -21.78
CA TYR A 1 30.66 0.90 -23.05
C TYR A 1 29.57 1.88 -22.69
N GLU A 2 29.47 2.99 -23.42
CA GLU A 2 28.45 4.02 -23.24
C GLU A 2 27.76 4.23 -24.59
N GLY A 3 26.45 4.52 -24.55
CA GLY A 3 25.69 4.88 -25.75
C GLY A 3 26.01 6.30 -26.24
N GLY A 4 25.60 6.62 -27.46
CA GLY A 4 25.74 7.93 -28.09
C GLY A 4 24.44 8.74 -28.11
N THR A 5 24.50 9.97 -28.58
CA THR A 5 23.31 10.84 -28.70
C THR A 5 22.44 10.49 -29.91
N ALA A 6 23.02 9.94 -30.97
CA ALA A 6 22.28 9.59 -32.18
C ALA A 6 21.29 8.45 -31.93
N PRO A 7 20.14 8.40 -32.64
CA PRO A 7 19.12 7.37 -32.46
C PRO A 7 19.64 5.92 -32.51
N ALA A 8 20.61 5.64 -33.39
CA ALA A 8 21.16 4.30 -33.55
C ALA A 8 22.07 3.85 -32.39
N ASP A 9 22.53 4.79 -31.56
CA ASP A 9 23.57 4.57 -30.55
C ASP A 9 23.01 4.54 -29.12
N ASN A 10 21.69 4.58 -28.93
CA ASN A 10 21.06 4.53 -27.61
C ASN A 10 19.84 3.60 -27.54
N ALA A 11 19.49 3.20 -26.32
CA ALA A 11 18.43 2.23 -26.07
C ALA A 11 17.01 2.76 -26.35
N PHE A 12 16.85 4.08 -26.53
CA PHE A 12 15.55 4.70 -26.77
C PHE A 12 15.22 4.85 -28.26
N GLY A 13 16.23 4.79 -29.14
CA GLY A 13 16.01 4.98 -30.57
C GLY A 13 15.67 6.42 -30.98
N VAL A 14 16.07 7.43 -30.19
CA VAL A 14 15.77 8.85 -30.43
C VAL A 14 17.02 9.73 -30.42
N ASP A 15 16.93 10.96 -30.92
CA ASP A 15 18.02 11.93 -30.83
C ASP A 15 18.07 12.58 -29.43
N LEU A 16 19.08 12.21 -28.65
CA LEU A 16 19.29 12.72 -27.29
C LEU A 16 20.03 14.08 -27.27
N ALA A 17 20.46 14.60 -28.43
CA ALA A 17 20.98 15.97 -28.52
C ALA A 17 19.86 17.02 -28.51
N GLU A 18 18.61 16.61 -28.74
CA GLU A 18 17.43 17.47 -28.68
C GLU A 18 16.78 17.46 -27.29
N GLN A 19 16.21 18.61 -26.90
CA GLN A 19 15.43 18.70 -25.68
C GLN A 19 14.17 17.83 -25.80
N GLN A 20 13.98 16.94 -24.83
CA GLN A 20 12.83 16.05 -24.79
C GLN A 20 11.58 16.76 -24.24
N GLY A 21 10.41 16.35 -24.72
CA GLY A 21 9.11 16.83 -24.24
C GLY A 21 8.74 16.31 -22.84
N ALA A 22 7.62 16.79 -22.30
CA ALA A 22 7.07 16.29 -21.03
C ALA A 22 6.77 14.78 -21.11
N ASP A 23 6.94 14.10 -19.97
CA ASP A 23 6.68 12.65 -19.80
C ASP A 23 7.44 11.72 -20.77
N THR A 24 8.56 12.19 -21.34
CA THR A 24 9.36 11.38 -22.27
C THR A 24 9.87 10.07 -21.63
N PRO A 25 9.81 8.93 -22.35
CA PRO A 25 10.50 7.72 -21.93
C PRO A 25 12.03 7.80 -22.09
N ALA A 26 12.53 8.72 -22.92
CA ALA A 26 13.94 8.85 -23.30
C ALA A 26 14.74 9.75 -22.33
N TRP A 27 14.43 9.66 -21.04
CA TRP A 27 15.13 10.39 -19.99
C TRP A 27 15.11 9.60 -18.68
N TYR A 28 16.09 9.90 -17.81
CA TYR A 28 16.13 9.40 -16.43
C TYR A 28 16.82 10.41 -15.52
N ALA A 29 16.37 10.47 -14.27
CA ALA A 29 17.00 11.31 -13.25
C ALA A 29 18.34 10.72 -12.79
N PRO A 30 19.28 11.53 -12.24
CA PRO A 30 20.53 11.00 -11.68
C PRO A 30 20.34 9.90 -10.63
N SER A 31 19.27 9.97 -9.84
CA SER A 31 18.94 8.96 -8.81
C SER A 31 18.56 7.59 -9.39
N MET A 32 18.21 7.54 -10.67
CA MET A 32 17.89 6.32 -11.41
C MET A 32 19.14 5.64 -11.98
N TYR A 33 20.32 6.24 -11.85
CA TYR A 33 21.58 5.69 -12.36
C TYR A 33 22.55 5.28 -11.24
N ASN A 34 23.25 4.16 -11.43
CA ASN A 34 24.38 3.78 -10.58
C ASN A 34 25.40 2.85 -11.29
N ILE A 35 26.49 2.52 -10.62
CA ILE A 35 27.43 1.46 -11.02
C ILE A 35 27.39 0.37 -9.96
N VAL A 36 27.05 -0.87 -10.33
CA VAL A 36 26.91 -1.99 -9.40
C VAL A 36 27.71 -3.20 -9.87
N ARG A 37 27.84 -4.22 -9.00
CA ARG A 37 28.45 -5.50 -9.36
C ARG A 37 27.42 -6.43 -9.98
N GLN A 38 27.71 -6.96 -11.16
CA GLN A 38 26.98 -8.04 -11.81
C GLN A 38 28.00 -9.07 -12.33
N ASP A 39 27.85 -10.33 -11.96
CA ASP A 39 28.74 -11.43 -12.35
C ASP A 39 30.24 -11.11 -12.15
N GLY A 40 30.55 -10.50 -11.01
CA GLY A 40 31.91 -10.10 -10.63
C GLY A 40 32.44 -8.85 -11.32
N ARG A 41 31.71 -8.23 -12.25
CA ARG A 41 32.12 -7.04 -13.00
C ARG A 41 31.35 -5.81 -12.57
N ASP A 42 31.96 -4.65 -12.74
CA ASP A 42 31.27 -3.38 -12.56
C ASP A 42 30.46 -3.05 -13.81
N VAL A 43 29.18 -2.79 -13.64
CA VAL A 43 28.25 -2.46 -14.72
C VAL A 43 27.49 -1.18 -14.40
N HIS A 44 27.25 -0.38 -15.42
CA HIS A 44 26.33 0.75 -15.34
C HIS A 44 24.90 0.21 -15.31
N ILE A 45 24.07 0.75 -14.43
CA ILE A 45 22.65 0.43 -14.36
C ILE A 45 21.82 1.71 -14.42
N VAL A 46 20.67 1.61 -15.10
CA VAL A 46 19.59 2.58 -15.01
C VAL A 46 18.33 1.81 -14.61
N ILE A 47 17.71 2.21 -13.51
CA ILE A 47 16.42 1.67 -13.05
C ILE A 47 15.38 2.76 -13.25
N LYS A 48 14.64 2.67 -14.36
CA LYS A 48 13.61 3.64 -14.76
C LYS A 48 12.21 3.02 -14.70
N PRO A 49 11.16 3.82 -14.48
CA PRO A 49 9.79 3.32 -14.58
C PRO A 49 9.46 2.88 -16.01
N ASP A 50 8.61 1.87 -16.09
CA ASP A 50 8.08 1.33 -17.35
C ASP A 50 6.80 2.08 -17.75
N GLN A 51 6.74 2.50 -19.00
CA GLN A 51 5.59 3.22 -19.58
C GLN A 51 4.41 2.27 -19.85
N GLU A 52 4.70 1.01 -20.19
CA GLU A 52 3.69 0.03 -20.58
C GLU A 52 3.05 -0.66 -19.36
N CYS A 53 3.59 -0.43 -18.17
CA CYS A 53 3.05 -1.02 -16.95
C CYS A 53 1.77 -0.31 -16.52
N SER A 54 0.64 -1.02 -16.56
CA SER A 54 -0.70 -0.49 -16.26
C SER A 54 -0.87 0.06 -14.83
N VAL A 55 0.02 -0.32 -13.89
CA VAL A 55 -0.03 0.14 -12.49
C VAL A 55 0.43 1.60 -12.37
N ASN A 56 1.46 2.00 -13.11
CA ASN A 56 2.09 3.30 -12.93
C ASN A 56 2.17 4.12 -14.22
N SER A 57 1.99 3.54 -15.40
CA SER A 57 2.02 4.24 -16.69
C SER A 57 3.22 5.19 -16.82
N GLY A 58 4.42 4.70 -16.51
CA GLY A 58 5.65 5.50 -16.54
C GLY A 58 5.93 6.37 -15.31
N LEU A 59 5.00 6.50 -14.37
CA LEU A 59 5.23 7.26 -13.14
C LEU A 59 6.24 6.56 -12.23
N GLY A 60 7.19 7.32 -11.68
CA GLY A 60 8.11 6.89 -10.64
C GLY A 60 7.97 7.77 -9.40
N SER A 61 7.50 7.21 -8.28
CA SER A 61 7.48 7.97 -7.01
C SER A 61 8.89 8.34 -6.56
N VAL A 62 9.03 9.34 -5.68
CA VAL A 62 10.33 9.74 -5.09
C VAL A 62 11.10 8.59 -4.43
N ARG A 63 10.39 7.53 -3.99
CA ARG A 63 10.98 6.32 -3.41
C ARG A 63 11.46 5.34 -4.47
N GLY A 64 10.66 5.10 -5.51
CA GLY A 64 10.98 4.17 -6.59
C GLY A 64 12.04 4.71 -7.54
N ALA A 65 12.00 6.00 -7.84
CA ALA A 65 12.93 6.69 -8.74
C ALA A 65 14.37 6.80 -8.21
N ARG A 66 14.64 6.31 -6.99
CA ARG A 66 15.98 6.30 -6.37
C ARG A 66 16.49 4.90 -6.04
N ILE A 67 15.88 3.83 -6.57
CA ILE A 67 16.34 2.45 -6.31
C ILE A 67 17.81 2.26 -6.74
N ALA A 68 18.21 2.83 -7.89
CA ALA A 68 19.59 2.73 -8.35
C ALA A 68 20.56 3.45 -7.42
N GLU A 69 20.30 4.70 -7.04
CA GLU A 69 21.11 5.45 -6.08
C GLU A 69 21.19 4.76 -4.70
N MET A 70 20.10 4.10 -4.29
CA MET A 70 20.03 3.32 -3.05
C MET A 70 20.59 1.88 -3.20
N SER A 71 21.19 1.54 -4.33
CA SER A 71 21.91 0.29 -4.52
C SER A 71 23.35 0.39 -4.01
N TYR A 72 23.94 -0.76 -3.63
CA TYR A 72 25.32 -0.83 -3.16
C TYR A 72 26.31 -0.51 -4.29
N SER A 73 27.19 0.46 -4.09
CA SER A 73 28.28 0.77 -5.03
C SER A 73 29.54 1.18 -4.29
N ARG A 74 30.66 0.50 -4.55
CA ARG A 74 31.99 0.97 -4.10
C ARG A 74 32.55 2.04 -5.03
N GLN A 75 32.21 1.95 -6.31
CA GLN A 75 32.68 2.84 -7.38
C GLN A 75 32.08 4.23 -7.22
N ARG A 76 30.83 4.30 -6.77
CA ARG A 76 30.11 5.56 -6.52
C ARG A 76 29.86 5.84 -5.03
N ASN A 77 30.42 5.02 -4.14
CA ASN A 77 30.31 5.17 -2.68
C ASN A 77 28.87 5.26 -2.15
N THR A 78 27.92 4.54 -2.74
CA THR A 78 26.52 4.52 -2.29
C THR A 78 26.24 3.32 -1.39
N GLN A 79 25.53 3.56 -0.29
CA GLN A 79 25.09 2.54 0.67
C GLN A 79 26.21 1.67 1.26
N LEU A 80 27.38 2.25 1.55
CA LEU A 80 28.52 1.54 2.14
C LEU A 80 28.24 0.96 3.54
N GLN A 81 27.14 1.38 4.18
CA GLN A 81 26.62 0.84 5.43
C GLN A 81 26.03 -0.58 5.31
N ARG A 82 25.83 -1.11 4.09
CA ARG A 82 25.30 -2.47 3.92
C ARG A 82 26.26 -3.50 4.52
N LEU A 83 25.71 -4.44 5.28
CA LEU A 83 26.46 -5.56 5.84
C LEU A 83 27.07 -6.40 4.72
N THR A 84 28.37 -6.69 4.84
CA THR A 84 29.15 -7.51 3.90
C THR A 84 29.55 -8.86 4.47
N ASP A 85 29.69 -8.94 5.79
CA ASP A 85 30.21 -10.10 6.51
C ASP A 85 29.33 -10.42 7.72
N PRO A 86 29.17 -11.70 8.09
CA PRO A 86 28.62 -12.07 9.39
C PRO A 86 29.40 -11.41 10.53
N LEU A 87 28.69 -10.90 11.53
CA LEU A 87 29.27 -10.27 12.71
C LEU A 87 28.93 -11.05 13.97
N VAL A 88 29.93 -11.32 14.81
CA VAL A 88 29.76 -11.98 16.12
C VAL A 88 30.30 -11.07 17.22
N TRP A 89 29.56 -10.95 18.32
CA TRP A 89 30.06 -10.24 19.50
C TRP A 89 31.11 -11.07 20.24
N ARG A 90 32.37 -10.63 20.19
CA ARG A 90 33.50 -11.25 20.87
C ARG A 90 34.63 -10.24 21.09
N TYR A 91 35.49 -10.50 22.07
CA TYR A 91 36.63 -9.61 22.38
C TYR A 91 36.22 -8.15 22.65
N GLY A 92 35.01 -7.94 23.19
CA GLY A 92 34.48 -6.62 23.55
C GLY A 92 33.78 -5.84 22.43
N GLN A 93 33.61 -6.39 21.23
CA GLN A 93 32.95 -5.71 20.10
C GLN A 93 32.35 -6.67 19.07
N LEU A 94 31.57 -6.17 18.11
CA LEU A 94 31.17 -6.93 16.92
C LEU A 94 32.39 -7.12 16.00
N GLN A 95 32.68 -8.36 15.62
CA GLN A 95 33.81 -8.71 14.75
C GLN A 95 33.35 -9.52 13.55
N PRO A 96 33.87 -9.23 12.34
CA PRO A 96 33.59 -10.03 11.16
C PRO A 96 34.11 -11.46 11.33
N THR A 97 33.39 -12.40 10.74
CA THR A 97 33.76 -13.82 10.74
C THR A 97 33.20 -14.56 9.52
N SER A 98 33.52 -15.85 9.38
CA SER A 98 32.99 -16.67 8.30
C SER A 98 31.53 -17.07 8.53
N TRP A 99 30.84 -17.47 7.46
CA TRP A 99 29.49 -18.03 7.57
C TRP A 99 29.45 -19.28 8.46
N ASP A 100 30.43 -20.18 8.32
CA ASP A 100 30.49 -21.41 9.13
C ASP A 100 30.59 -21.11 10.63
N ASP A 101 31.44 -20.16 11.03
CA ASP A 101 31.60 -19.76 12.44
C ASP A 101 30.31 -19.11 12.99
N ALA A 102 29.73 -18.17 12.24
CA ALA A 102 28.51 -17.48 12.66
C ALA A 102 27.31 -18.44 12.77
N LEU A 103 27.13 -19.32 11.79
CA LEU A 103 26.01 -20.27 11.76
C LEU A 103 26.17 -21.39 12.80
N ASP A 104 27.38 -21.90 13.02
CA ASP A 104 27.64 -22.89 14.07
C ASP A 104 27.29 -22.34 15.45
N LEU A 105 27.71 -21.10 15.74
CA LEU A 105 27.38 -20.44 17.01
C LEU A 105 25.86 -20.28 17.19
N VAL A 106 25.16 -19.74 16.19
CA VAL A 106 23.70 -19.56 16.23
C VAL A 106 22.99 -20.89 16.41
N ALA A 107 23.38 -21.92 15.67
CA ALA A 107 22.76 -23.25 15.74
C ALA A 107 22.97 -23.90 17.11
N ARG A 108 24.17 -23.84 17.69
CA ARG A 108 24.46 -24.44 19.00
C ARG A 108 23.69 -23.76 20.12
N VAL A 109 23.69 -22.43 20.17
CA VAL A 109 22.97 -21.68 21.21
C VAL A 109 21.46 -21.91 21.08
N THR A 110 20.92 -21.80 19.87
CA THR A 110 19.48 -22.02 19.62
C THR A 110 19.06 -23.44 20.01
N SER A 111 19.85 -24.46 19.62
CA SER A 111 19.57 -25.85 19.96
C SER A 111 19.64 -26.12 21.47
N ALA A 112 20.62 -25.53 22.16
CA ALA A 112 20.75 -25.66 23.60
C ALA A 112 19.56 -25.03 24.34
N VAL A 113 19.12 -23.83 23.93
CA VAL A 113 17.92 -23.16 24.47
C VAL A 113 16.69 -24.03 24.26
N ILE A 114 16.50 -24.58 23.06
CA ILE A 114 15.34 -25.46 22.76
C ILE A 114 15.40 -26.75 23.59
N ALA A 115 16.58 -27.34 23.77
CA ALA A 115 16.74 -28.56 24.57
C ALA A 115 16.42 -28.34 26.05
N GLU A 116 16.76 -27.17 26.60
CA GLU A 116 16.54 -26.83 28.01
C GLU A 116 15.14 -26.26 28.28
N GLN A 117 14.63 -25.39 27.41
CA GLN A 117 13.44 -24.57 27.65
C GLN A 117 12.25 -24.95 26.72
N GLY A 118 12.46 -25.89 25.80
CA GLY A 118 11.53 -26.16 24.71
C GLY A 118 11.53 -25.04 23.65
N GLU A 119 10.75 -25.23 22.59
CA GLU A 119 10.63 -24.22 21.52
C GLU A 119 10.02 -22.89 21.99
N ASP A 120 9.32 -22.89 23.13
CA ASP A 120 8.78 -21.67 23.74
C ASP A 120 9.88 -20.74 24.27
N GLY A 121 11.09 -21.26 24.51
CA GLY A 121 12.27 -20.43 24.83
C GLY A 121 12.82 -19.65 23.63
N LEU A 122 12.43 -20.00 22.40
CA LEU A 122 12.85 -19.32 21.17
C LEU A 122 11.87 -18.21 20.80
N PHE A 123 12.38 -16.98 20.64
CA PHE A 123 11.63 -15.82 20.20
C PHE A 123 12.02 -15.41 18.79
N VAL A 124 11.03 -15.13 17.95
CA VAL A 124 11.26 -14.73 16.56
C VAL A 124 10.51 -13.43 16.25
N SER A 125 11.19 -12.50 15.57
CA SER A 125 10.56 -11.34 14.92
C SER A 125 10.88 -11.40 13.44
N ALA A 126 9.86 -11.53 12.60
CA ALA A 126 10.04 -11.73 11.16
C ALA A 126 9.17 -10.79 10.33
N PHE A 127 9.62 -10.52 9.10
CA PHE A 127 8.78 -9.95 8.06
C PHE A 127 7.73 -10.98 7.60
N ASP A 128 6.57 -10.50 7.20
CA ASP A 128 5.49 -11.28 6.56
C ASP A 128 5.00 -10.63 5.26
N HIS A 129 5.68 -9.57 4.82
CA HIS A 129 5.29 -8.74 3.67
C HIS A 129 5.97 -9.18 2.37
N GLY A 130 5.56 -8.58 1.25
CA GLY A 130 6.20 -8.72 -0.07
C GLY A 130 7.39 -7.78 -0.30
N GLY A 131 7.91 -7.71 -1.51
CA GLY A 131 8.95 -6.74 -1.90
C GLY A 131 10.31 -6.94 -1.22
N ALA A 132 11.14 -5.88 -1.20
CA ALA A 132 12.48 -5.94 -0.63
C ALA A 132 12.44 -6.24 0.88
N GLY A 133 13.22 -7.24 1.32
CA GLY A 133 13.20 -7.72 2.71
C GLY A 133 12.06 -8.71 3.01
N GLY A 134 11.27 -9.10 2.01
CA GLY A 134 10.20 -10.09 2.13
C GLY A 134 10.04 -10.89 0.84
N GLY A 135 8.80 -11.14 0.41
CA GLY A 135 8.50 -11.91 -0.81
C GLY A 135 8.31 -13.41 -0.56
N TYR A 136 7.75 -14.11 -1.54
CA TYR A 136 7.32 -15.52 -1.41
C TYR A 136 8.48 -16.44 -1.00
N GLU A 137 9.64 -16.27 -1.60
CA GLU A 137 10.81 -17.11 -1.37
C GLU A 137 11.29 -16.99 0.08
N ASN A 138 11.36 -15.75 0.57
CA ASN A 138 11.88 -15.45 1.90
C ASN A 138 10.89 -15.80 3.00
N THR A 139 9.59 -15.48 2.82
CA THR A 139 8.55 -15.85 3.79
C THR A 139 8.34 -17.35 3.83
N TRP A 140 8.49 -18.04 2.70
CA TRP A 140 8.51 -19.51 2.68
C TRP A 140 9.74 -20.05 3.42
N GLY A 141 10.93 -19.52 3.17
CA GLY A 141 12.16 -19.96 3.85
C GLY A 141 12.07 -19.84 5.37
N THR A 142 11.72 -18.66 5.88
CA THR A 142 11.58 -18.42 7.33
C THR A 142 10.37 -19.15 7.91
N GLY A 143 9.23 -19.16 7.23
CA GLY A 143 8.04 -19.89 7.65
C GLY A 143 8.27 -21.41 7.72
N LYS A 144 8.96 -21.99 6.73
CA LYS A 144 9.30 -23.40 6.73
C LYS A 144 10.29 -23.76 7.85
N LEU A 145 11.21 -22.87 8.18
CA LEU A 145 12.10 -23.07 9.33
C LEU A 145 11.31 -23.11 10.65
N TYR A 146 10.52 -22.07 10.93
CA TYR A 146 9.92 -21.89 12.26
C TYR A 146 8.56 -22.60 12.45
N PHE A 147 7.85 -22.95 11.37
CA PHE A 147 6.57 -23.67 11.42
C PHE A 147 6.60 -25.04 10.75
N GLY A 148 7.49 -25.24 9.78
CA GLY A 148 7.68 -26.54 9.13
C GLY A 148 8.56 -27.45 9.99
N ALA A 149 9.84 -27.11 10.12
CA ALA A 149 10.80 -27.88 10.92
C ALA A 149 10.54 -27.77 12.42
N MET A 150 10.12 -26.59 12.88
CA MET A 150 9.76 -26.30 14.28
C MET A 150 8.26 -26.03 14.41
N LYS A 151 7.79 -25.70 15.61
CA LYS A 151 6.42 -25.27 15.96
C LYS A 151 6.45 -24.04 16.87
N VAL A 152 7.25 -23.04 16.49
CA VAL A 152 7.46 -21.81 17.28
C VAL A 152 6.14 -21.05 17.46
N LYS A 153 5.73 -20.84 18.72
CA LYS A 153 4.56 -20.01 19.08
C LYS A 153 4.95 -18.55 19.37
N ASN A 154 6.10 -18.33 19.99
CA ASN A 154 6.58 -17.00 20.41
C ASN A 154 7.21 -16.23 19.24
N ILE A 155 6.44 -16.09 18.17
CA ILE A 155 6.78 -15.32 16.99
C ILE A 155 5.90 -14.08 16.89
N ARG A 156 6.50 -12.97 16.48
CA ARG A 156 5.80 -11.74 16.11
C ARG A 156 6.14 -11.33 14.70
N ILE A 157 5.36 -10.39 14.20
CA ILE A 157 5.51 -9.84 12.85
C ILE A 157 6.17 -8.46 12.94
N HIS A 158 6.78 -8.02 11.84
CA HIS A 158 7.56 -6.78 11.76
C HIS A 158 6.82 -5.53 12.28
N ASN A 159 5.53 -5.40 11.97
CA ASN A 159 4.73 -4.22 12.31
C ASN A 159 3.75 -4.43 13.48
N ARG A 160 3.66 -5.64 14.04
CA ARG A 160 2.71 -5.97 15.12
C ARG A 160 3.28 -6.99 16.11
N PRO A 161 2.96 -6.87 17.41
CA PRO A 161 3.69 -7.57 18.47
C PRO A 161 3.33 -9.05 18.65
N ALA A 162 2.54 -9.63 17.74
CA ALA A 162 2.13 -11.04 17.78
C ALA A 162 1.99 -11.60 16.35
N TYR A 163 1.77 -12.92 16.24
CA TYR A 163 1.47 -13.59 14.98
C TYR A 163 -0.04 -13.57 14.67
N ASN A 164 -0.55 -12.39 14.30
CA ASN A 164 -1.96 -12.14 14.01
C ASN A 164 -2.17 -11.50 12.62
N SER A 165 -3.42 -11.37 12.20
CA SER A 165 -3.81 -10.57 11.03
C SER A 165 -4.12 -9.14 11.44
N GLU A 166 -3.78 -8.16 10.58
CA GLU A 166 -4.21 -6.77 10.77
C GLU A 166 -5.73 -6.60 10.63
N VAL A 167 -6.37 -7.51 9.89
CA VAL A 167 -7.75 -7.35 9.38
C VAL A 167 -8.63 -8.55 9.69
N HIS A 168 -8.52 -9.11 10.90
CA HIS A 168 -9.35 -10.25 11.33
C HIS A 168 -10.84 -10.03 11.07
N GLY A 169 -11.38 -8.83 11.35
CA GLY A 169 -12.80 -8.54 11.13
C GLY A 169 -13.29 -8.84 9.71
N SER A 170 -12.62 -8.28 8.68
CA SER A 170 -13.02 -8.51 7.27
C SER A 170 -12.85 -9.97 6.86
N ARG A 171 -11.77 -10.63 7.31
CA ARG A 171 -11.51 -12.04 6.97
C ARG A 171 -12.52 -12.99 7.61
N ASP A 172 -12.90 -12.74 8.87
CA ASP A 172 -13.92 -13.52 9.57
C ASP A 172 -15.32 -13.30 8.96
N MET A 173 -15.56 -12.14 8.34
CA MET A 173 -16.73 -11.87 7.52
C MET A 173 -16.69 -12.57 6.14
N GLY A 174 -15.58 -13.21 5.77
CA GLY A 174 -15.39 -13.91 4.49
C GLY A 174 -14.93 -13.02 3.34
N VAL A 175 -14.52 -11.77 3.61
CA VAL A 175 -14.09 -10.80 2.61
C VAL A 175 -12.58 -10.55 2.78
N GLY A 176 -11.76 -11.15 1.92
CA GLY A 176 -10.32 -10.87 1.88
C GLY A 176 -10.05 -9.40 1.53
N GLU A 177 -9.06 -8.77 2.16
CA GLU A 177 -8.90 -7.30 2.14
C GLU A 177 -8.44 -6.69 0.80
N LEU A 178 -7.90 -7.51 -0.11
CA LEU A 178 -7.50 -7.12 -1.47
C LEU A 178 -8.43 -7.79 -2.50
N ASN A 179 -9.70 -7.40 -2.49
CA ASN A 179 -10.78 -8.06 -3.25
C ASN A 179 -11.19 -7.34 -4.56
N ASN A 180 -10.55 -6.21 -4.87
CA ASN A 180 -10.85 -5.39 -6.04
C ASN A 180 -9.60 -5.20 -6.93
N CYS A 181 -9.72 -4.36 -7.95
CA CYS A 181 -8.60 -3.97 -8.79
C CYS A 181 -8.41 -2.44 -8.82
N TYR A 182 -7.26 -1.97 -9.32
CA TYR A 182 -6.98 -0.53 -9.39
C TYR A 182 -7.87 0.21 -10.39
N GLU A 183 -8.43 -0.50 -11.36
CA GLU A 183 -9.38 0.06 -12.33
C GLU A 183 -10.71 0.45 -11.66
N ASP A 184 -11.11 -0.21 -10.57
CA ASP A 184 -12.31 0.17 -9.82
C ASP A 184 -12.23 1.60 -9.28
N ALA A 185 -11.04 2.10 -8.92
CA ALA A 185 -10.86 3.50 -8.53
C ALA A 185 -11.03 4.47 -9.69
N GLN A 186 -10.87 4.02 -10.94
CA GLN A 186 -11.19 4.81 -12.12
C GLN A 186 -12.71 4.83 -12.39
N LEU A 187 -13.43 3.80 -11.96
CA LEU A 187 -14.83 3.56 -12.30
C LEU A 187 -15.82 4.05 -11.23
N ALA A 188 -15.44 4.05 -9.95
CA ALA A 188 -16.32 4.38 -8.84
C ALA A 188 -16.96 5.78 -8.95
N ASP A 189 -18.23 5.92 -8.58
CA ASP A 189 -18.88 7.23 -8.42
C ASP A 189 -18.36 7.98 -7.20
N THR A 190 -18.18 7.26 -6.10
CA THR A 190 -17.62 7.80 -4.85
C THR A 190 -16.50 6.89 -4.35
N ILE A 191 -15.32 7.48 -4.15
CA ILE A 191 -14.23 6.84 -3.40
C ILE A 191 -14.38 7.20 -1.92
N VAL A 192 -14.39 6.21 -1.03
CA VAL A 192 -14.32 6.43 0.42
C VAL A 192 -12.93 6.06 0.91
N ALA A 193 -12.13 7.08 1.25
CA ALA A 193 -10.75 6.92 1.70
C ALA A 193 -10.67 7.07 3.23
N VAL A 194 -10.43 5.96 3.94
CA VAL A 194 -10.41 5.91 5.41
C VAL A 194 -8.98 5.75 5.91
N GLY A 195 -8.54 6.64 6.81
CA GLY A 195 -7.25 6.52 7.49
C GLY A 195 -6.03 6.45 6.55
N THR A 196 -6.15 7.01 5.35
CA THR A 196 -5.11 6.94 4.31
C THR A 196 -4.71 8.32 3.81
N ASN A 197 -3.40 8.48 3.58
CA ASN A 197 -2.82 9.67 2.95
C ASN A 197 -2.25 9.27 1.57
N ALA A 198 -3.13 8.77 0.70
CA ALA A 198 -2.81 8.03 -0.51
C ALA A 198 -1.81 8.72 -1.45
N LEU A 199 -1.81 10.05 -1.55
CA LEU A 199 -0.80 10.75 -2.35
C LEU A 199 0.63 10.50 -1.83
N GLU A 200 0.81 10.45 -0.51
CA GLU A 200 2.13 10.18 0.09
C GLU A 200 2.39 8.68 0.25
N THR A 201 1.37 7.86 0.56
CA THR A 201 1.56 6.47 0.97
C THR A 201 1.30 5.44 -0.14
N GLN A 202 0.50 5.79 -1.15
CA GLN A 202 0.17 4.95 -2.32
C GLN A 202 0.22 5.78 -3.62
N THR A 203 1.27 6.61 -3.74
CA THR A 203 1.40 7.73 -4.69
C THR A 203 0.93 7.42 -6.10
N ASN A 204 1.47 6.38 -6.74
CA ASN A 204 1.17 6.13 -8.14
C ASN A 204 -0.22 5.49 -8.33
N TYR A 205 -0.75 4.78 -7.34
CA TYR A 205 -2.15 4.33 -7.40
C TYR A 205 -3.09 5.54 -7.38
N PHE A 206 -2.85 6.49 -6.46
CA PHE A 206 -3.60 7.74 -6.40
C PHE A 206 -3.48 8.54 -7.71
N LEU A 207 -2.26 8.81 -8.18
CA LEU A 207 -2.02 9.64 -9.36
C LEU A 207 -2.50 9.00 -10.67
N ASN A 208 -2.33 7.68 -10.84
CA ASN A 208 -2.64 6.99 -12.10
C ASN A 208 -4.08 6.45 -12.17
N HIS A 209 -4.78 6.30 -11.03
CA HIS A 209 -6.11 5.70 -11.01
C HIS A 209 -7.18 6.55 -10.32
N TRP A 210 -6.86 7.23 -9.21
CA TRP A 210 -7.86 8.08 -8.54
C TRP A 210 -8.01 9.42 -9.26
N VAL A 211 -6.89 10.09 -9.55
CA VAL A 211 -6.90 11.40 -10.21
C VAL A 211 -7.64 11.38 -11.55
N PRO A 212 -7.51 10.37 -12.44
CA PRO A 212 -8.33 10.30 -13.65
C PRO A 212 -9.85 10.30 -13.39
N ASN A 213 -10.31 9.60 -12.34
CA ASN A 213 -11.71 9.61 -11.95
C ASN A 213 -12.14 10.98 -11.42
N LEU A 214 -11.34 11.53 -10.51
CA LEU A 214 -11.58 12.83 -9.90
C LEU A 214 -11.55 13.97 -10.91
N ARG A 215 -10.75 13.90 -11.97
CA ARG A 215 -10.74 14.86 -13.08
C ARG A 215 -11.87 14.64 -14.10
N GLY A 216 -12.54 13.49 -14.05
CA GLY A 216 -13.52 13.07 -15.04
C GLY A 216 -12.93 12.52 -16.35
N THR A 217 -11.61 12.29 -16.43
CA THR A 217 -10.99 11.71 -17.63
C THR A 217 -11.25 10.22 -17.79
N SER A 218 -11.79 9.55 -16.77
CA SER A 218 -12.29 8.16 -16.87
C SER A 218 -13.75 8.05 -17.31
N LEU A 219 -14.45 9.15 -17.62
CA LEU A 219 -15.89 9.13 -17.93
C LEU A 219 -16.24 8.22 -19.11
N ASP A 220 -15.47 8.23 -20.19
CA ASP A 220 -15.77 7.38 -21.35
C ASP A 220 -15.56 5.90 -21.04
N LYS A 221 -14.62 5.60 -20.14
CA LYS A 221 -14.43 4.26 -19.60
C LYS A 221 -15.62 3.82 -18.75
N LYS A 222 -16.14 4.71 -17.89
CA LYS A 222 -17.37 4.44 -17.13
C LYS A 222 -18.58 4.20 -18.04
N LYS A 223 -18.77 4.99 -19.10
CA LYS A 223 -19.86 4.79 -20.07
C LYS A 223 -19.74 3.44 -20.79
N ALA A 224 -18.52 3.04 -21.14
CA ALA A 224 -18.27 1.76 -21.78
C ALA A 224 -18.61 0.59 -20.84
N GLU A 225 -18.26 0.70 -19.56
CA GLU A 225 -18.52 -0.35 -18.55
C GLU A 225 -20.00 -0.43 -18.14
N PHE A 226 -20.62 0.70 -17.83
CA PHE A 226 -21.97 0.75 -17.25
C PHE A 226 -23.09 0.99 -18.28
N GLY A 227 -22.74 1.14 -19.56
CA GLY A 227 -23.70 1.28 -20.66
C GLY A 227 -24.61 2.50 -20.51
N ASN A 228 -25.90 2.26 -20.28
CA ASN A 228 -26.92 3.32 -20.19
C ASN A 228 -27.05 3.92 -18.79
N GLU A 229 -26.31 3.42 -17.80
CA GLU A 229 -26.33 3.98 -16.45
C GLU A 229 -25.77 5.42 -16.48
N PRO A 230 -26.42 6.38 -15.81
CA PRO A 230 -25.85 7.72 -15.64
C PRO A 230 -24.49 7.65 -14.93
N VAL A 231 -23.47 8.26 -15.52
CA VAL A 231 -22.13 8.36 -14.95
C VAL A 231 -21.71 9.81 -14.83
N ALA A 232 -21.01 10.14 -13.74
CA ALA A 232 -20.50 11.48 -13.46
C ALA A 232 -19.03 11.43 -13.05
N GLN A 233 -18.42 12.63 -13.00
CA GLN A 233 -17.11 12.84 -12.41
C GLN A 233 -17.10 12.28 -10.98
N GLY A 234 -16.06 11.54 -10.63
CA GLY A 234 -15.97 10.91 -9.31
C GLY A 234 -15.91 11.94 -8.19
N ARG A 235 -16.52 11.58 -7.06
CA ARG A 235 -16.40 12.30 -5.78
C ARG A 235 -15.57 11.49 -4.81
N VAL A 236 -15.12 12.14 -3.73
CA VAL A 236 -14.36 11.47 -2.67
C VAL A 236 -14.79 11.93 -1.29
N VAL A 237 -15.02 10.96 -0.41
CA VAL A 237 -15.17 11.13 1.04
C VAL A 237 -13.85 10.72 1.69
N ILE A 238 -13.25 11.58 2.49
CA ILE A 238 -11.97 11.31 3.17
C ILE A 238 -12.19 11.36 4.68
N VAL A 239 -12.01 10.22 5.36
CA VAL A 239 -12.13 10.08 6.81
C VAL A 239 -10.72 10.10 7.41
N ASP A 240 -10.31 11.26 7.89
CA ASP A 240 -8.99 11.47 8.51
C ASP A 240 -9.08 12.64 9.51
N PRO A 241 -8.68 12.48 10.78
CA PRO A 241 -8.64 13.60 11.74
C PRO A 241 -7.75 14.76 11.27
N ARG A 242 -6.77 14.49 10.40
CA ARG A 242 -5.80 15.46 9.89
C ARG A 242 -6.16 15.88 8.48
N ARG A 243 -6.04 17.18 8.18
CA ARG A 243 -6.00 17.66 6.79
C ARG A 243 -4.64 17.36 6.17
N THR A 244 -4.61 16.56 5.12
CA THR A 244 -3.40 16.04 4.47
C THR A 244 -3.19 16.63 3.08
N VAL A 245 -2.03 16.39 2.47
CA VAL A 245 -1.78 16.77 1.08
C VAL A 245 -2.66 15.98 0.10
N THR A 246 -3.12 14.78 0.47
CA THR A 246 -4.10 14.02 -0.32
C THR A 246 -5.41 14.79 -0.43
N ILE A 247 -5.92 15.33 0.68
CA ILE A 247 -7.15 16.13 0.69
C ILE A 247 -6.97 17.39 -0.18
N ASN A 248 -5.84 18.09 -0.03
CA ASN A 248 -5.53 19.25 -0.86
C ASN A 248 -5.49 18.90 -2.36
N ALA A 249 -4.83 17.80 -2.73
CA ALA A 249 -4.80 17.34 -4.12
C ALA A 249 -6.19 17.00 -4.63
N CYS A 250 -7.00 16.25 -3.88
CA CYS A 250 -8.37 15.95 -4.27
C CYS A 250 -9.20 17.23 -4.53
N GLU A 251 -9.06 18.28 -3.70
CA GLU A 251 -9.78 19.54 -3.91
C GLU A 251 -9.35 20.27 -5.18
N ILE A 252 -8.06 20.16 -5.55
CA ILE A 252 -7.53 20.73 -6.80
C ILE A 252 -8.05 19.95 -8.00
N GLU A 253 -8.06 18.61 -7.93
CA GLU A 253 -8.38 17.74 -9.07
C GLU A 253 -9.88 17.57 -9.30
N ALA A 254 -10.68 17.49 -8.24
CA ALA A 254 -12.13 17.27 -8.31
C ALA A 254 -12.95 18.55 -8.12
N GLY A 255 -12.35 19.62 -7.60
CA GLY A 255 -13.06 20.77 -7.04
C GLY A 255 -13.58 20.50 -5.62
N LYS A 256 -13.61 21.53 -4.77
CA LYS A 256 -14.00 21.42 -3.35
C LYS A 256 -15.38 20.80 -3.12
N ASP A 257 -16.33 21.06 -4.02
CA ASP A 257 -17.70 20.56 -3.88
C ASP A 257 -17.81 19.05 -4.05
N ASN A 258 -16.83 18.41 -4.69
CA ASN A 258 -16.73 16.96 -4.91
C ASN A 258 -15.81 16.27 -3.88
N VAL A 259 -15.32 17.00 -2.87
CA VAL A 259 -14.48 16.47 -1.80
C VAL A 259 -15.16 16.72 -0.46
N LEU A 260 -15.39 15.65 0.28
CA LEU A 260 -15.90 15.72 1.65
C LEU A 260 -14.83 15.20 2.61
N HIS A 261 -14.08 16.12 3.21
CA HIS A 261 -13.15 15.80 4.29
C HIS A 261 -13.89 15.76 5.62
N LEU A 262 -13.98 14.57 6.22
CA LEU A 262 -14.53 14.34 7.54
C LEU A 262 -13.38 14.34 8.56
N ALA A 263 -13.12 15.52 9.12
CA ALA A 263 -12.12 15.74 10.16
C ALA A 263 -12.62 15.29 11.54
N LEU A 264 -12.87 13.98 11.69
CA LEU A 264 -13.38 13.38 12.92
C LEU A 264 -12.36 13.40 14.06
N ASN A 265 -12.84 13.31 15.29
CA ASN A 265 -12.02 13.04 16.48
C ASN A 265 -11.26 11.71 16.32
N SER A 266 -10.01 11.66 16.76
CA SER A 266 -9.17 10.47 16.61
C SER A 266 -9.79 9.23 17.29
N GLY A 267 -9.87 8.12 16.57
CA GLY A 267 -10.39 6.84 17.08
C GLY A 267 -11.91 6.73 17.12
N THR A 268 -12.64 7.58 16.39
CA THR A 268 -14.11 7.60 16.41
C THR A 268 -14.79 7.07 15.14
N ASP A 269 -14.02 6.44 14.25
CA ASP A 269 -14.47 5.90 12.96
C ASP A 269 -15.67 4.93 13.11
N LEU A 270 -15.65 4.07 14.12
CA LEU A 270 -16.73 3.10 14.36
C LEU A 270 -18.09 3.79 14.59
N ALA A 271 -18.12 4.91 15.31
CA ALA A 271 -19.35 5.65 15.52
C ALA A 271 -19.88 6.25 14.21
N LEU A 272 -18.97 6.75 13.35
CA LEU A 272 -19.31 7.26 12.02
C LEU A 272 -19.90 6.14 11.14
N PHE A 273 -19.22 5.00 11.04
CA PHE A 273 -19.65 3.89 10.18
C PHE A 273 -20.95 3.27 10.66
N ASN A 274 -21.15 3.15 11.97
CA ASN A 274 -22.42 2.67 12.53
C ASN A 274 -23.59 3.62 12.23
N ALA A 275 -23.36 4.94 12.23
CA ALA A 275 -24.37 5.91 11.85
C ALA A 275 -24.70 5.86 10.36
N TRP A 276 -23.69 5.76 9.48
CA TRP A 276 -23.91 5.54 8.05
C TRP A 276 -24.68 4.26 7.77
N PHE A 277 -24.29 3.17 8.43
CA PHE A 277 -24.94 1.88 8.29
C PHE A 277 -26.41 1.93 8.73
N THR A 278 -26.67 2.54 9.90
CA THR A 278 -28.03 2.75 10.40
C THR A 278 -28.85 3.59 9.44
N TYR A 279 -28.32 4.72 8.97
CA TYR A 279 -29.03 5.65 8.09
C TYR A 279 -29.35 5.03 6.73
N ALA A 280 -28.38 4.37 6.10
CA ALA A 280 -28.59 3.69 4.81
C ALA A 280 -29.63 2.57 4.93
N ALA A 281 -29.60 1.78 6.02
CA ALA A 281 -30.60 0.75 6.28
C ALA A 281 -32.00 1.33 6.49
N GLU A 282 -32.14 2.40 7.28
CA GLU A 282 -33.42 3.08 7.53
C GLU A 282 -33.99 3.73 6.25
N LYS A 283 -33.12 4.21 5.34
CA LYS A 283 -33.53 4.72 4.01
C LYS A 283 -33.81 3.64 2.98
N GLY A 284 -33.38 2.41 3.23
CA GLY A 284 -33.44 1.32 2.26
C GLY A 284 -32.44 1.48 1.11
N TRP A 285 -31.39 2.27 1.30
CA TRP A 285 -30.28 2.49 0.37
C TRP A 285 -29.27 1.33 0.44
N ILE A 286 -29.78 0.13 0.17
CA ILE A 286 -29.07 -1.13 0.30
C ILE A 286 -29.43 -2.07 -0.85
N ASP A 287 -28.49 -2.90 -1.27
CA ASP A 287 -28.78 -3.96 -2.23
C ASP A 287 -29.42 -5.16 -1.51
N LYS A 288 -30.76 -5.17 -1.48
CA LYS A 288 -31.55 -6.23 -0.86
C LYS A 288 -31.35 -7.59 -1.54
N THR A 289 -31.09 -7.60 -2.85
CA THR A 289 -30.90 -8.83 -3.61
C THR A 289 -29.57 -9.47 -3.21
N PHE A 290 -28.49 -8.68 -3.19
CA PHE A 290 -27.19 -9.15 -2.73
C PHE A 290 -27.24 -9.61 -1.27
N ILE A 291 -27.85 -8.81 -0.38
CA ILE A 291 -27.98 -9.16 1.04
C ILE A 291 -28.69 -10.51 1.21
N GLY A 292 -29.82 -10.73 0.52
CA GLY A 292 -30.59 -11.97 0.62
C GLY A 292 -29.88 -13.19 0.03
N ALA A 293 -29.04 -13.01 -1.00
CA ALA A 293 -28.36 -14.11 -1.69
C ALA A 293 -27.00 -14.49 -1.09
N SER A 294 -26.26 -13.51 -0.55
CA SER A 294 -24.81 -13.64 -0.32
C SER A 294 -24.37 -13.29 1.11
N THR A 295 -25.31 -12.97 2.00
CA THR A 295 -24.97 -12.56 3.38
C THR A 295 -25.80 -13.32 4.41
N LYS A 296 -25.48 -13.12 5.70
CA LYS A 296 -26.23 -13.64 6.84
C LYS A 296 -26.37 -12.57 7.92
N ASP A 297 -27.45 -12.64 8.69
CA ASP A 297 -27.64 -11.86 9.92
C ASP A 297 -27.59 -10.33 9.76
N PHE A 298 -27.88 -9.79 8.56
CA PHE A 298 -27.87 -8.34 8.30
C PHE A 298 -28.73 -7.54 9.30
N ASP A 299 -29.97 -7.96 9.53
CA ASP A 299 -30.89 -7.26 10.44
C ASP A 299 -30.38 -7.26 11.90
N LYS A 300 -29.69 -8.34 12.31
CA LYS A 300 -29.06 -8.39 13.64
C LYS A 300 -27.91 -7.40 13.72
N ALA A 301 -27.11 -7.26 12.67
CA ALA A 301 -26.04 -6.28 12.60
C ALA A 301 -26.59 -4.85 12.65
N VAL A 302 -27.66 -4.53 11.90
CA VAL A 302 -28.30 -3.20 11.94
C VAL A 302 -28.79 -2.88 13.35
N ALA A 303 -29.47 -3.83 14.01
CA ALA A 303 -29.98 -3.63 15.36
C ALA A 303 -28.85 -3.44 16.41
N ALA A 304 -27.79 -4.24 16.33
CA ALA A 304 -26.68 -4.20 17.29
C ALA A 304 -25.78 -2.96 17.13
N ASN A 305 -25.68 -2.43 15.91
CA ASN A 305 -24.83 -1.29 15.57
C ASN A 305 -25.62 0.02 15.43
N LYS A 306 -26.85 0.07 15.95
CA LYS A 306 -27.72 1.23 15.79
C LYS A 306 -27.12 2.45 16.47
N VAL A 307 -26.77 3.46 15.68
CA VAL A 307 -26.24 4.75 16.14
C VAL A 307 -26.97 5.86 15.39
N SER A 308 -27.50 6.85 16.11
CA SER A 308 -28.18 7.99 15.49
C SER A 308 -27.17 9.00 14.93
N ILE A 309 -27.59 9.81 13.94
CA ILE A 309 -26.76 10.88 13.38
C ILE A 309 -26.29 11.86 14.46
N ALA A 310 -27.18 12.27 15.37
CA ALA A 310 -26.86 13.18 16.47
C ALA A 310 -25.84 12.58 17.46
N GLU A 311 -25.95 11.29 17.76
CA GLU A 311 -24.99 10.58 18.61
C GLU A 311 -23.62 10.48 17.95
N ALA A 312 -23.55 10.12 16.68
CA ALA A 312 -22.30 10.09 15.95
C ALA A 312 -21.67 11.47 15.81
N ALA A 313 -22.45 12.53 15.55
CA ALA A 313 -21.95 13.91 15.52
C ALA A 313 -21.30 14.30 16.86
N LYS A 314 -21.94 13.94 17.99
CA LYS A 314 -21.39 14.19 19.32
C LYS A 314 -20.05 13.47 19.56
N ILE A 315 -19.92 12.21 19.14
CA ILE A 315 -18.70 11.41 19.36
C ILE A 315 -17.58 11.85 18.41
N THR A 316 -17.90 11.94 17.12
CA THR A 316 -16.94 12.24 16.05
C THR A 316 -16.55 13.71 15.99
N GLY A 317 -17.34 14.62 16.56
CA GLY A 317 -17.14 16.06 16.44
C GLY A 317 -17.51 16.63 15.06
N LEU A 318 -18.07 15.80 14.17
CA LEU A 318 -18.54 16.22 12.85
C LEU A 318 -19.91 16.89 12.95
N SER A 319 -20.28 17.66 11.92
CA SER A 319 -21.64 18.15 11.78
C SER A 319 -22.57 17.02 11.33
N GLU A 320 -23.84 17.03 11.81
CA GLU A 320 -24.85 16.09 11.32
C GLU A 320 -25.03 16.16 9.80
N ALA A 321 -24.92 17.36 9.23
CA ALA A 321 -25.03 17.60 7.80
C ALA A 321 -23.92 16.89 7.01
N ASP A 322 -22.67 16.91 7.49
CA ASP A 322 -21.56 16.22 6.82
C ASP A 322 -21.69 14.70 6.91
N ILE A 323 -22.15 14.18 8.06
CA ILE A 323 -22.41 12.74 8.23
C ILE A 323 -23.48 12.28 7.23
N VAL A 324 -24.59 13.01 7.13
CA VAL A 324 -25.68 12.71 6.19
C VAL A 324 -25.21 12.84 4.75
N LYS A 325 -24.50 13.93 4.41
CA LYS A 325 -23.96 14.15 3.06
C LYS A 325 -23.06 13.00 2.62
N ALA A 326 -22.21 12.49 3.51
CA ALA A 326 -21.34 11.37 3.23
C ALA A 326 -22.12 10.09 2.89
N VAL A 327 -23.07 9.66 3.74
CA VAL A 327 -23.86 8.45 3.45
C VAL A 327 -24.74 8.61 2.21
N THR A 328 -25.24 9.82 1.93
CA THR A 328 -25.92 10.13 0.66
C THR A 328 -25.00 9.89 -0.54
N TRP A 329 -23.77 10.41 -0.51
CA TRP A 329 -22.79 10.17 -1.59
C TRP A 329 -22.39 8.70 -1.75
N ILE A 330 -22.50 7.90 -0.69
CA ILE A 330 -22.10 6.50 -0.69
C ILE A 330 -23.21 5.58 -1.22
N ALA A 331 -24.46 5.83 -0.82
CA ALA A 331 -25.51 4.82 -0.90
C ALA A 331 -26.80 5.27 -1.57
N GLU A 332 -27.06 6.58 -1.75
CA GLU A 332 -28.28 7.03 -2.42
C GLU A 332 -28.30 6.53 -3.88
N PRO A 333 -29.38 5.85 -4.30
CA PRO A 333 -29.50 5.40 -5.69
C PRO A 333 -29.43 6.56 -6.69
N LYS A 334 -28.84 6.30 -7.85
CA LYS A 334 -28.85 7.22 -9.01
C LYS A 334 -30.23 7.31 -9.64
#